data_AF-A0A2E8EVI5-F1
#
_entry.id   AF-A0A2E8EVI5-F1
#
_cell.length_a   1.000
_cell.length_b   1.000
_cell.length_c   1.000
_cell.angle_alpha   90.00
_cell.angle_beta   90.00
_cell.angle_gamma   90.00
#
_symmetry.space_group_name_H-M   'P 1'
#
loop_
_entity.id
_entity.type
_entity.pdbx_description
1 polymer ?
#
loop_
_entity_poly.entity_id
_entity_poly.type
_entity_poly.pdbx_seq_one_letter_code
_entity_poly.pdbx_strand_id
1 'polypeptide(L)'
;KDDLILIDFQDARMGPCQYDLASILRDSYFKLNPDLIEKLLNEYINKKERIEESPVNREEFLKVFDWMCIQRNLKALGTFGYQIRVNRNERYRDAIPRTIEYVLENLSKYDELKRLKKSLEVLFN
;
A
#
# COMPACT_ATOMS: atom_id res chain seq x y z
N LYS A 1 -11.26 -15.05 24.87
CA LYS A 1 -11.56 -14.11 23.76
C LYS A 1 -10.23 -13.52 23.39
N ASP A 2 -9.74 -13.82 22.20
CA ASP A 2 -8.52 -13.19 21.70
C ASP A 2 -8.95 -11.85 21.09
N ASP A 3 -9.02 -10.83 21.94
CA ASP A 3 -9.36 -9.48 21.49
C ASP A 3 -8.19 -8.92 20.66
N LEU A 4 -8.50 -8.29 19.53
CA LEU A 4 -7.51 -7.65 18.68
C LEU A 4 -7.06 -6.33 19.33
N ILE A 5 -5.77 -6.17 19.60
CA ILE A 5 -5.19 -4.97 20.22
C ILE A 5 -4.34 -4.22 19.19
N LEU A 6 -4.57 -2.92 19.05
CA LEU A 6 -3.75 -2.02 18.24
C LEU A 6 -2.67 -1.35 19.11
N ILE A 7 -1.42 -1.39 18.65
CA ILE A 7 -0.25 -0.78 19.30
C ILE A 7 0.52 0.10 18.29
N ASP A 8 1.56 0.82 18.76
CA ASP A 8 2.45 1.65 17.93
C ASP A 8 1.77 2.85 17.21
N PHE A 9 0.80 3.49 17.88
CA PHE A 9 0.00 4.60 17.34
C PHE A 9 0.49 6.00 17.76
N GLN A 10 1.62 6.12 18.47
CA GLN A 10 2.15 7.41 18.95
C GLN A 10 2.49 8.39 17.82
N ASP A 11 2.79 7.86 16.63
CA ASP A 11 3.10 8.63 15.42
C ASP A 11 1.94 8.70 14.42
N ALA A 12 0.72 8.37 14.85
CA ALA A 12 -0.47 8.51 14.02
C ALA A 12 -0.63 9.95 13.51
N ARG A 13 -1.11 10.08 12.27
CA ARG A 13 -1.34 11.36 11.58
C ARG A 13 -2.68 11.30 10.85
N MET A 14 -3.24 12.47 10.58
CA MET A 14 -4.41 12.58 9.70
C MET A 14 -4.03 12.19 8.27
N GLY A 15 -4.88 11.42 7.62
CA GLY A 15 -4.69 10.96 6.26
C GLY A 15 -5.93 10.26 5.72
N PRO A 16 -5.92 9.87 4.44
CA PRO A 16 -6.99 9.06 3.87
C PRO A 16 -7.04 7.70 4.57
N CYS A 17 -8.24 7.20 4.89
CA CYS A 17 -8.41 5.91 5.56
C CYS A 17 -7.83 4.72 4.75
N GLN A 18 -7.70 4.89 3.44
CA GLN A 18 -7.05 3.97 2.54
C GLN A 18 -5.57 3.77 2.87
N TYR A 19 -4.93 4.70 3.57
CA TYR A 19 -3.53 4.59 3.98
C TYR A 19 -3.31 3.41 4.93
N ASP A 20 -4.20 3.23 5.91
CA ASP A 20 -4.13 2.14 6.87
C ASP A 20 -4.49 0.81 6.19
N LEU A 21 -5.49 0.81 5.31
CA LEU A 21 -5.80 -0.36 4.49
C LEU A 21 -4.63 -0.78 3.60
N ALA A 22 -3.97 0.18 2.93
CA ALA A 22 -2.80 -0.09 2.10
C ALA A 22 -1.66 -0.70 2.92
N SER A 23 -1.50 -0.24 4.18
CA SER A 23 -0.49 -0.79 5.09
C SER A 23 -0.70 -2.25 5.46
N ILE A 24 -1.96 -2.70 5.48
CA ILE A 24 -2.32 -4.07 5.87
C ILE A 24 -2.43 -4.98 4.64
N LEU A 25 -3.06 -4.51 3.57
CA LEU A 25 -3.47 -5.32 2.43
C LEU A 25 -2.44 -5.38 1.29
N ARG A 26 -1.47 -4.46 1.29
CA ARG A 26 -0.40 -4.35 0.28
C ARG A 26 0.97 -4.18 0.94
N ASP A 27 1.16 -4.87 2.05
CA ASP A 27 2.42 -4.89 2.77
C ASP A 27 3.57 -5.48 1.93
N SER A 28 4.77 -4.90 2.06
CA SER A 28 5.95 -5.26 1.28
C SER A 28 6.56 -6.63 1.65
N TYR A 29 6.23 -7.18 2.82
CA TYR A 29 6.77 -8.45 3.33
C TYR A 29 5.93 -9.66 2.93
N PHE A 30 4.63 -9.49 2.72
CA PHE A 30 3.70 -10.60 2.45
C PHE A 30 2.76 -10.32 1.27
N LYS A 31 2.74 -11.25 0.31
CA LYS A 31 1.78 -11.24 -0.82
C LYS A 31 0.50 -11.95 -0.40
N LEU A 32 -0.56 -11.17 -0.18
CA LEU A 32 -1.90 -11.71 0.04
C LEU A 32 -2.54 -12.16 -1.27
N ASN A 33 -3.46 -13.13 -1.18
CA ASN A 33 -4.28 -13.54 -2.33
C ASN A 33 -5.15 -12.36 -2.80
N PRO A 34 -5.13 -12.00 -4.11
CA PRO A 34 -5.98 -10.94 -4.67
C PRO A 34 -7.46 -11.02 -4.27
N ASP A 35 -8.05 -12.22 -4.24
CA ASP A 35 -9.45 -12.45 -3.87
C ASP A 35 -9.71 -12.07 -2.40
N LEU A 36 -8.73 -12.34 -1.52
CA LEU A 36 -8.83 -11.95 -0.11
C LEU A 36 -8.75 -10.44 0.04
N ILE A 37 -7.89 -9.78 -0.72
CA ILE A 37 -7.76 -8.32 -0.70
C ILE A 37 -9.09 -7.69 -1.15
N GLU A 38 -9.64 -8.15 -2.27
CA GLU A 38 -10.91 -7.64 -2.80
C GLU A 38 -12.03 -7.82 -1.78
N LYS A 39 -12.13 -9.02 -1.18
CA LYS A 39 -13.10 -9.31 -0.12
C LYS A 39 -12.94 -8.34 1.06
N LEU A 40 -11.73 -8.12 1.55
CA LEU A 40 -11.49 -7.24 2.71
C LEU A 40 -11.76 -5.76 2.39
N LEU A 41 -11.43 -5.30 1.18
CA LEU A 41 -11.77 -3.95 0.71
C LEU A 41 -13.30 -3.75 0.64
N ASN A 42 -14.01 -4.71 0.04
CA ASN A 42 -15.46 -4.67 -0.05
C ASN A 42 -16.12 -4.68 1.33
N GLU A 43 -15.63 -5.51 2.26
CA GLU A 43 -16.11 -5.52 3.64
C GLU A 43 -15.88 -4.19 4.36
N TYR A 44 -14.71 -3.56 4.16
CA TYR A 44 -14.43 -2.25 4.73
C TYR A 44 -15.38 -1.18 4.19
N ILE A 45 -15.54 -1.12 2.86
CA ILE A 45 -16.43 -0.14 2.21
C ILE A 45 -17.87 -0.34 2.68
N ASN A 46 -18.37 -1.58 2.69
CA ASN A 46 -19.72 -1.91 3.18
C ASN A 46 -19.92 -1.45 4.64
N LYS A 47 -18.92 -1.62 5.50
CA LYS A 47 -18.99 -1.18 6.90
C LYS A 47 -18.97 0.35 6.99
N LYS A 48 -18.12 1.02 6.21
CA LYS A 48 -18.03 2.48 6.15
C LYS A 48 -19.37 3.09 5.72
N GLU A 49 -19.97 2.59 4.63
CA GLU A 49 -21.28 3.04 4.14
C GLU A 49 -22.37 2.90 5.20
N ARG A 50 -22.37 1.80 5.96
CA ARG A 50 -23.32 1.58 7.06
C ARG A 50 -23.11 2.53 8.25
N ILE A 51 -21.86 2.79 8.62
CA ILE A 51 -21.52 3.64 9.78
C ILE A 51 -21.76 5.12 9.47
N GLU A 52 -21.46 5.53 8.24
CA GLU A 52 -21.58 6.94 7.80
C GLU A 52 -22.95 7.25 7.20
N GLU A 53 -23.82 6.25 7.04
CA GLU A 53 -25.15 6.35 6.42
C GLU A 53 -25.12 7.04 5.04
N SER A 54 -24.04 6.85 4.30
CA SER A 54 -23.79 7.50 3.01
C SER A 54 -23.10 6.53 2.05
N PRO A 55 -23.47 6.54 0.75
CA PRO A 55 -22.78 5.72 -0.24
C PRO A 55 -21.33 6.19 -0.42
N VAL A 56 -20.43 5.23 -0.66
CA VAL A 56 -19.03 5.49 -1.00
C VAL A 56 -18.87 5.30 -2.50
N ASN A 57 -18.24 6.28 -3.17
CA ASN A 57 -17.79 6.07 -4.54
C ASN A 57 -16.66 5.04 -4.54
N ARG A 58 -16.98 3.79 -4.91
CA ARG A 58 -16.05 2.66 -4.88
C ARG A 58 -14.88 2.82 -5.84
N GLU A 59 -15.13 3.35 -7.02
CA GLU A 59 -14.08 3.57 -8.02
C GLU A 59 -13.03 4.55 -7.48
N GLU A 60 -13.48 5.69 -6.96
CA GLU A 60 -12.59 6.68 -6.35
C GLU A 60 -11.90 6.12 -5.09
N PHE A 61 -12.62 5.34 -4.28
CA PHE A 61 -12.04 4.72 -3.09
C PHE A 61 -10.88 3.79 -3.45
N LEU A 62 -11.08 2.91 -4.45
CA LEU A 62 -10.08 1.97 -4.94
C LEU A 62 -8.91 2.69 -5.61
N LYS A 63 -9.19 3.78 -6.34
CA LYS A 63 -8.17 4.64 -6.92
C LYS A 63 -7.26 5.25 -5.86
N VAL A 64 -7.83 5.87 -4.83
CA VAL A 64 -7.07 6.42 -3.71
C VAL A 64 -6.31 5.32 -2.95
N PHE A 65 -6.90 4.13 -2.81
CA PHE A 65 -6.22 2.98 -2.22
C PHE A 65 -4.97 2.56 -3.00
N ASP A 66 -5.08 2.38 -4.32
CA ASP A 66 -3.94 2.02 -5.15
C ASP A 66 -2.86 3.12 -5.14
N TRP A 67 -3.26 4.39 -5.13
CA TRP A 67 -2.33 5.52 -4.99
C TRP A 67 -1.62 5.54 -3.64
N MET A 68 -2.31 5.23 -2.54
CA MET A 68 -1.68 5.07 -1.23
C MET A 68 -0.71 3.89 -1.21
N CYS A 69 -1.03 2.79 -1.88
CA CYS A 69 -0.12 1.66 -2.03
C CYS A 69 1.15 2.07 -2.77
N ILE A 70 1.03 2.80 -3.89
CA ILE A 70 2.17 3.33 -4.65
C ILE A 70 3.04 4.23 -3.76
N GLN A 71 2.42 5.22 -3.09
CA GLN A 71 3.13 6.17 -2.25
C GLN A 71 3.89 5.48 -1.10
N ARG A 72 3.22 4.56 -0.40
CA ARG A 72 3.80 3.83 0.73
C ARG A 72 4.94 2.92 0.29
N ASN A 73 4.77 2.19 -0.80
CA ASN A 73 5.78 1.26 -1.29
C ASN A 73 7.02 2.01 -1.82
N LEU A 74 6.85 3.17 -2.46
CA LEU A 74 7.97 4.03 -2.83
C LEU A 74 8.74 4.55 -1.59
N LYS A 75 8.02 4.97 -0.53
CA LYS A 75 8.64 5.33 0.75
C LYS A 75 9.40 4.15 1.37
N ALA A 76 8.80 2.95 1.33
CA ALA A 76 9.42 1.73 1.84
C ALA A 76 10.70 1.39 1.08
N LEU A 77 10.71 1.48 -0.26
CA LEU A 77 11.90 1.29 -1.08
C LEU A 77 13.05 2.23 -0.69
N GLY A 78 12.76 3.51 -0.46
CA GLY A 78 13.76 4.46 0.05
C GLY A 78 14.30 4.06 1.42
N THR A 79 13.43 3.56 2.31
CA THR A 79 13.81 3.06 3.63
C THR A 79 14.68 1.81 3.53
N PHE A 80 14.33 0.85 2.68
CA PHE A 80 15.10 -0.37 2.45
C PHE A 80 16.48 -0.05 1.88
N GLY A 81 16.56 0.86 0.90
CA GLY A 81 17.83 1.34 0.35
C GLY A 81 18.73 1.97 1.42
N TYR A 82 18.18 2.81 2.29
CA TYR A 82 18.91 3.38 3.43
C TYR A 82 19.39 2.30 4.41
N GLN A 83 18.52 1.37 4.78
CA GLN A 83 18.85 0.29 5.72
C GLN A 83 19.99 -0.59 5.21
N ILE A 84 19.98 -0.96 3.92
CA ILE A 84 21.05 -1.76 3.32
C ILE A 84 22.32 -0.94 3.19
N ARG A 85 22.24 0.28 2.63
CA ARG A 85 23.43 1.05 2.27
C ARG A 85 24.14 1.68 3.48
N VAL A 86 23.38 2.20 4.43
CA VAL A 86 23.91 2.97 5.57
C VAL A 86 23.99 2.09 6.80
N ASN A 87 22.92 1.39 7.15
CA ASN A 87 22.86 0.57 8.37
C ASN A 87 23.38 -0.86 8.17
N ARG A 88 23.79 -1.24 6.95
CA ARG A 88 24.28 -2.58 6.59
C ARG A 88 23.31 -3.71 7.00
N ASN A 89 22.01 -3.40 7.03
CA ASN A 89 20.97 -4.34 7.40
C ASN A 89 20.39 -5.02 6.15
N GLU A 90 20.85 -6.24 5.89
CA GLU A 90 20.51 -7.02 4.70
C GLU A 90 19.10 -7.62 4.74
N ARG A 91 18.39 -7.56 5.88
CA ARG A 91 17.05 -8.14 6.05
C ARG A 91 16.04 -7.68 5.00
N TYR A 92 16.20 -6.48 4.46
CA TYR A 92 15.25 -5.87 3.51
C TYR A 92 15.54 -6.18 2.05
N ARG A 93 16.66 -6.84 1.74
CA ARG A 93 17.08 -7.12 0.35
C ARG A 93 16.01 -7.85 -0.44
N ASP A 94 15.41 -8.88 0.15
CA ASP A 94 14.41 -9.72 -0.52
C ASP A 94 13.03 -9.03 -0.67
N ALA A 95 12.79 -7.96 0.09
CA ALA A 95 11.57 -7.18 -0.02
C ALA A 95 11.60 -6.21 -1.21
N ILE A 96 12.79 -5.77 -1.65
CA ILE A 96 12.93 -4.75 -2.71
C ILE A 96 12.31 -5.20 -4.04
N PRO A 97 12.67 -6.36 -4.63
CA PRO A 97 12.13 -6.74 -5.94
C PRO A 97 10.60 -6.86 -5.93
N ARG A 98 10.03 -7.44 -4.88
CA ARG A 98 8.56 -7.58 -4.72
C ARG A 98 7.88 -6.22 -4.59
N THR A 99 8.49 -5.30 -3.84
CA THR A 99 7.93 -3.95 -3.66
C THR A 99 7.97 -3.16 -4.97
N ILE A 100 9.02 -3.32 -5.78
CA ILE A 100 9.11 -2.73 -7.13
C ILE A 100 8.00 -3.29 -8.02
N GLU A 101 7.82 -4.61 -8.05
CA GLU A 101 6.76 -5.27 -8.84
C GLU A 101 5.39 -4.67 -8.52
N TYR A 102 5.02 -4.59 -7.23
CA TYR A 102 3.73 -3.99 -6.83
C TYR A 102 3.57 -2.53 -7.24
N VAL A 103 4.62 -1.73 -7.13
CA VAL A 103 4.57 -0.33 -7.55
C VAL A 103 4.31 -0.24 -9.05
N LEU A 104 5.01 -1.03 -9.86
CA LEU A 104 4.85 -1.04 -11.32
C LEU A 104 3.49 -1.59 -11.75
N GLU A 105 2.98 -2.65 -11.09
CA GLU A 105 1.64 -3.20 -11.32
C GLU A 105 0.56 -2.14 -11.06
N ASN A 106 0.59 -1.47 -9.91
CA ASN A 106 -0.41 -0.44 -9.57
C ASN A 106 -0.29 0.79 -10.48
N LEU A 107 0.93 1.23 -10.81
CA LEU A 107 1.13 2.32 -11.76
C LEU A 107 0.58 2.01 -13.16
N SER A 108 0.55 0.74 -13.55
CA SER A 108 0.04 0.32 -14.87
C SER A 108 -1.47 0.46 -15.02
N LYS A 109 -2.20 0.63 -13.92
CA LYS A 109 -3.66 0.80 -13.92
C LYS A 109 -4.09 2.23 -14.28
N TYR A 110 -3.19 3.21 -14.19
CA TYR A 110 -3.51 4.64 -14.26
C TYR A 110 -2.67 5.34 -15.32
N ASP A 111 -3.31 5.74 -16.42
CA ASP A 111 -2.65 6.44 -17.52
C ASP A 111 -2.01 7.76 -17.08
N GLU A 112 -2.63 8.46 -16.11
CA GLU A 112 -2.10 9.69 -15.55
C GLU A 112 -0.75 9.51 -14.82
N LEU A 113 -0.42 8.27 -14.42
CA LEU A 113 0.84 7.94 -13.75
C LEU A 113 1.88 7.31 -14.68
N LYS A 114 1.60 7.18 -15.98
CA LYS A 114 2.48 6.54 -16.96
C LYS A 114 3.89 7.15 -17.02
N ARG A 115 4.00 8.48 -16.85
CA ARG A 115 5.30 9.16 -16.82
C ARG A 115 6.14 8.72 -15.63
N LEU A 116 5.52 8.61 -14.45
CA LEU A 116 6.20 8.13 -13.24
C LEU A 116 6.63 6.67 -13.41
N LYS A 117 5.75 5.81 -13.96
CA LYS A 117 6.07 4.42 -14.27
C LYS A 117 7.34 4.30 -15.13
N LYS A 118 7.39 5.03 -16.24
CA LYS A 118 8.54 5.01 -17.15
C LYS A 118 9.85 5.44 -16.46
N SER A 119 9.78 6.47 -15.61
CA SER A 119 10.96 6.91 -14.85
C SER A 119 11.45 5.86 -13.86
N LEU A 120 10.55 5.14 -13.22
CA LEU A 120 10.89 4.08 -12.25
C LEU A 120 11.40 2.81 -12.93
N GLU A 121 10.87 2.43 -14.10
CA GLU A 121 11.38 1.30 -14.89
C GLU A 121 12.86 1.52 -15.28
N VAL A 122 13.23 2.75 -15.63
CA VAL A 122 14.64 3.10 -15.92
C VAL A 122 15.50 3.04 -14.66
N LEU A 123 14.96 3.44 -13.50
CA LEU A 123 15.69 3.45 -12.23
C LEU A 123 15.93 2.05 -11.66
N PHE A 124 15.02 1.11 -11.90
CA PHE A 124 15.06 -0.25 -11.35
C PHE A 124 15.65 -1.30 -12.30
N ASN A 125 15.95 -0.92 -13.54
CA ASN A 125 16.78 -1.72 -14.48
C ASN A 125 18.26 -1.66 -14.08
#